data_AF-A0A397JMQ1-F1
#
_entry.id   AF-A0A397JMQ1-F1
#
_cell.length_a   1.000
_cell.length_b   1.000
_cell.length_c   1.000
_cell.angle_alpha   90.00
_cell.angle_beta   90.00
_cell.angle_gamma   90.00
#
_symmetry.space_group_name_H-M   'P 1'
#
loop_
_entity.id
_entity.type
_entity.pdbx_description
1 polymer ?
#
loop_
_entity_poly.entity_id
_entity_poly.type
_entity_poly.pdbx_seq_one_letter_code
_entity_poly.pdbx_strand_id
1 'polypeptide(L)'
;MYSKNTGPCSINNCTIPTNRFRIITELAYEKCQKKNMLELYPYLHIGQQLCHSHYCKIIEVDRGQRKSNKKLKKKIVEPTELIDNSNNNTDTVFSSNVKIMTKVLYEQQRRKCADLELDPIKFKNMIEDANPQLKGFFNYMVNTIIPKERSAHNQNEAKKSIVGLCYLIAGLRNKFVNQHKLEVGLYLMASGATWESIDTISTLGYSACAKTVEEYRKKIQKEHVTKIEKHFMENKNILHIYNIDDYHSIHEVRRPDTVSTSLAKHFATCVAKPVNEFPSVPLVFNGIFIHNPLNVEAPRICCSIG
;
A
#
# COMPACT_ATOMS: atom_id res chain seq x y z
N MET A 1 -0.41 -35.84 21.98
CA MET A 1 -0.21 -36.69 20.79
C MET A 1 -1.49 -36.67 19.97
N TYR A 2 -1.50 -36.05 18.78
CA TYR A 2 -2.66 -36.12 17.88
C TYR A 2 -2.64 -37.45 17.14
N SER A 3 -3.67 -38.28 17.31
CA SER A 3 -3.81 -39.53 16.55
C SER A 3 -3.95 -39.19 15.06
N LYS A 4 -3.08 -39.77 14.23
CA LYS A 4 -3.21 -39.64 12.78
C LYS A 4 -4.38 -40.52 12.32
N ASN A 5 -5.27 -39.97 11.51
CA ASN A 5 -6.37 -40.71 10.90
C ASN A 5 -5.81 -41.66 9.84
N THR A 6 -5.91 -42.97 10.07
CA THR A 6 -5.29 -44.03 9.24
C THR A 6 -6.23 -44.64 8.20
N GLY A 7 -7.49 -44.20 8.12
CA GLY A 7 -8.50 -44.81 7.25
C GLY A 7 -9.05 -46.13 7.84
N PRO A 8 -9.91 -46.86 7.11
CA PRO A 8 -10.31 -46.68 5.72
C PRO A 8 -11.42 -45.64 5.50
N CYS A 9 -11.73 -45.34 4.24
CA CYS A 9 -12.87 -44.50 3.86
C CYS A 9 -14.18 -45.28 4.00
N SER A 10 -15.14 -44.78 4.77
CA SER A 10 -16.44 -45.40 5.00
C SER A 10 -17.41 -45.34 3.82
N ILE A 11 -16.93 -45.04 2.60
CA ILE A 11 -17.76 -45.09 1.38
C ILE A 11 -17.56 -46.45 0.73
N ASN A 12 -18.67 -47.13 0.45
CA ASN A 12 -18.67 -48.44 -0.19
C ASN A 12 -17.92 -48.37 -1.53
N ASN A 13 -17.03 -49.35 -1.77
CA ASN A 13 -16.21 -49.45 -2.98
C ASN A 13 -15.31 -48.22 -3.27
N CYS A 14 -14.83 -47.52 -2.24
CA CYS A 14 -13.88 -46.44 -2.41
C CYS A 14 -12.52 -46.94 -2.93
N THR A 15 -12.24 -46.74 -4.22
CA THR A 15 -10.96 -47.09 -4.87
C THR A 15 -9.94 -45.95 -4.91
N ILE A 16 -10.22 -44.81 -4.25
CA ILE A 16 -9.37 -43.61 -4.32
C ILE A 16 -8.09 -43.85 -3.49
N PRO A 17 -6.88 -43.89 -4.10
CA PRO A 17 -5.64 -44.02 -3.36
C PRO A 17 -5.33 -42.71 -2.63
N THR A 18 -5.43 -42.70 -1.31
CA THR A 18 -5.07 -41.52 -0.51
C THR A 18 -4.71 -41.86 0.94
N ASN A 19 -3.74 -41.12 1.47
CA ASN A 19 -3.29 -41.22 2.86
C ASN A 19 -3.91 -40.13 3.74
N ARG A 20 -4.93 -39.40 3.24
CA ARG A 20 -5.56 -38.27 3.94
C ARG A 20 -7.00 -38.60 4.27
N PHE A 21 -7.24 -38.90 5.55
CA PHE A 21 -8.56 -39.21 6.08
C PHE A 21 -9.04 -38.13 7.06
N ARG A 22 -10.35 -37.90 7.07
CA ARG A 22 -11.02 -36.97 7.96
C ARG A 22 -12.15 -37.69 8.68
N ILE A 23 -12.17 -37.55 10.00
CA ILE A 23 -13.26 -38.06 10.84
C ILE A 23 -14.51 -37.21 10.60
N ILE A 24 -15.66 -37.86 10.54
CA ILE A 24 -16.98 -37.23 10.59
C ILE A 24 -17.20 -36.83 12.04
N THR A 25 -16.99 -35.56 12.35
CA THR A 25 -17.34 -34.98 13.65
C THR A 25 -18.84 -34.67 13.70
N GLU A 26 -19.39 -34.41 14.89
CA GLU A 26 -20.77 -33.94 15.08
C GLU A 26 -21.10 -32.76 14.15
N LEU A 27 -20.23 -31.74 14.12
CA LEU A 27 -20.38 -30.59 13.23
C LEU A 27 -20.41 -30.97 11.73
N ALA A 28 -19.61 -31.97 11.33
CA ALA A 28 -19.60 -32.46 9.95
C ALA A 28 -20.89 -33.23 9.62
N TYR A 29 -21.43 -33.96 10.59
CA TYR A 29 -22.68 -34.71 10.47
C TYR A 29 -23.89 -33.77 10.36
N GLU A 30 -23.95 -32.71 11.17
CA GLU A 30 -24.97 -31.66 11.05
C GLU A 30 -24.95 -30.98 9.68
N LYS A 31 -23.76 -30.76 9.10
CA LYS A 31 -23.63 -30.22 7.74
C LYS A 31 -24.22 -31.16 6.69
N CYS A 32 -24.07 -32.47 6.86
CA CYS A 32 -24.70 -33.46 5.97
C CYS A 32 -26.22 -33.44 6.10
N GLN A 33 -26.75 -33.34 7.34
CA GLN A 33 -28.19 -33.25 7.61
C GLN A 33 -28.81 -32.01 6.95
N LYS A 34 -28.20 -30.83 7.14
CA LYS A 34 -28.69 -29.57 6.56
C LYS A 34 -28.73 -29.58 5.03
N LYS A 35 -28.01 -30.50 4.39
CA LYS A 35 -27.89 -30.62 2.92
C LYS A 35 -28.56 -31.87 2.37
N ASN A 36 -29.35 -32.59 3.18
CA ASN A 36 -29.99 -33.86 2.84
C ASN A 36 -29.05 -34.93 2.27
N MET A 37 -27.74 -34.84 2.55
CA MET A 37 -26.75 -35.81 2.05
C MET A 37 -26.85 -37.17 2.73
N LEU A 38 -27.52 -37.25 3.88
CA LEU A 38 -27.80 -38.51 4.57
C LEU A 38 -28.90 -39.34 3.89
N GLU A 39 -29.71 -38.76 3.00
CA GLU A 39 -30.64 -39.54 2.17
C GLU A 39 -29.89 -40.40 1.15
N LEU A 40 -28.80 -39.86 0.59
CA LEU A 40 -27.94 -40.55 -0.38
C LEU A 40 -26.93 -41.49 0.29
N TYR A 41 -26.55 -41.20 1.54
CA TYR A 41 -25.55 -41.95 2.30
C TYR A 41 -26.03 -42.23 3.74
N PRO A 42 -27.11 -43.02 3.92
CA PRO A 42 -27.75 -43.22 5.23
C PRO A 42 -26.88 -44.00 6.24
N TYR A 43 -25.87 -44.72 5.74
CA TYR A 43 -24.95 -45.54 6.53
C TYR A 43 -23.75 -44.77 7.10
N LEU A 44 -23.64 -43.46 6.84
CA LEU A 44 -22.58 -42.64 7.40
C LEU A 44 -22.95 -42.19 8.82
N HIS A 45 -22.02 -42.36 9.76
CA HIS A 45 -22.21 -42.02 11.18
C HIS A 45 -21.04 -41.21 11.73
N ILE A 46 -21.27 -40.51 12.86
CA ILE A 46 -20.22 -39.77 13.59
C ILE A 46 -19.11 -40.74 14.03
N GLY A 47 -17.87 -40.29 13.95
CA GLY A 47 -16.67 -41.07 14.29
C GLY A 47 -16.08 -41.88 13.12
N GLN A 48 -16.85 -42.10 12.05
CA GLN A 48 -16.35 -42.73 10.83
C GLN A 48 -15.38 -41.84 10.06
N GLN A 49 -14.57 -42.41 9.17
CA GLN A 49 -13.55 -41.67 8.42
C GLN A 49 -13.87 -41.63 6.93
N LEU A 50 -13.70 -40.47 6.32
CA LEU A 50 -13.79 -40.30 4.88
C LEU A 50 -12.44 -39.91 4.31
N CYS A 51 -12.12 -40.44 3.14
CA CYS A 51 -11.01 -39.96 2.35
C CYS A 51 -11.24 -38.49 2.00
N HIS A 52 -10.17 -37.70 1.85
CA HIS A 52 -10.32 -36.26 1.65
C HIS A 52 -11.21 -35.88 0.45
N SER A 53 -11.17 -36.68 -0.63
CA SER A 53 -12.02 -36.49 -1.80
C SER A 53 -13.51 -36.66 -1.48
N HIS A 54 -13.88 -37.75 -0.81
CA HIS A 54 -15.27 -38.00 -0.40
C HIS A 54 -15.74 -37.01 0.67
N TYR A 55 -14.89 -36.67 1.62
CA TYR A 55 -15.18 -35.63 2.61
C TYR A 55 -15.54 -34.30 1.92
N CYS A 56 -14.77 -33.89 0.91
CA CYS A 56 -15.05 -32.66 0.18
C CYS A 56 -16.31 -32.74 -0.69
N LYS A 57 -16.66 -33.92 -1.22
CA LYS A 57 -17.87 -34.11 -2.02
C LYS A 57 -19.16 -34.17 -1.20
N ILE A 58 -19.12 -34.81 -0.03
CA ILE A 58 -20.30 -35.14 0.77
C ILE A 58 -20.55 -34.08 1.85
N ILE A 59 -19.50 -33.66 2.57
CA ILE A 59 -19.63 -32.73 3.71
C ILE A 59 -19.41 -31.27 3.26
N GLU A 60 -18.41 -31.03 2.41
CA GLU A 60 -18.01 -29.67 1.98
C GLU A 60 -18.39 -29.35 0.52
N VAL A 61 -19.60 -29.74 0.11
CA VAL A 61 -20.16 -29.60 -1.26
C VAL A 61 -19.92 -28.20 -1.87
N ASP A 62 -20.09 -27.13 -1.08
CA ASP A 62 -19.99 -25.73 -1.54
C ASP A 62 -18.55 -25.34 -1.92
N ARG A 63 -17.55 -26.03 -1.35
CA ARG A 63 -16.14 -25.85 -1.75
C ARG A 63 -15.88 -26.42 -3.15
N GLY A 64 -16.63 -27.45 -3.57
CA GLY A 64 -16.57 -28.01 -4.92
C GLY A 64 -17.21 -27.10 -5.97
N GLN A 65 -18.38 -26.51 -5.66
CA GLN A 65 -19.09 -25.60 -6.57
C GLN A 65 -18.28 -24.33 -6.89
N ARG A 66 -17.55 -23.77 -5.90
CA ARG A 66 -16.63 -22.63 -6.13
C ARG A 66 -15.46 -22.96 -7.08
N LYS A 67 -15.02 -24.22 -7.16
CA LYS A 67 -13.97 -24.66 -8.10
C LYS A 67 -14.53 -24.94 -9.51
N SER A 68 -15.75 -25.47 -9.61
CA SER A 68 -16.45 -25.68 -10.90
C SER A 68 -16.76 -24.34 -11.60
N ASN A 69 -17.29 -23.35 -10.86
CA ASN A 69 -17.60 -22.02 -11.39
C ASN A 69 -16.35 -21.24 -11.86
N LYS A 70 -15.15 -21.60 -11.40
CA LYS A 70 -13.87 -21.06 -11.88
C LYS A 70 -13.41 -21.68 -13.21
N LYS A 71 -13.85 -22.89 -13.55
CA LYS A 71 -13.49 -23.58 -14.81
C LYS A 71 -14.49 -23.30 -15.95
N LEU A 72 -15.79 -23.13 -15.66
CA LEU A 72 -16.78 -22.81 -16.70
C LEU A 72 -16.71 -21.35 -17.20
N LYS A 73 -16.24 -20.39 -16.39
CA LYS A 73 -16.07 -18.98 -16.80
C LYS A 73 -14.97 -18.72 -17.86
N LYS A 74 -14.25 -19.75 -18.32
CA LYS A 74 -13.10 -19.59 -19.24
C LYS A 74 -13.36 -20.01 -20.70
N LYS A 75 -14.53 -20.56 -21.01
CA LYS A 75 -14.91 -20.94 -22.38
C LYS A 75 -16.40 -20.73 -22.59
N ILE A 76 -16.73 -19.69 -23.35
CA ILE A 76 -17.92 -19.39 -24.16
C ILE A 76 -18.19 -17.89 -24.00
N VAL A 77 -17.65 -17.14 -24.95
CA VAL A 77 -18.02 -15.77 -25.28
C VAL A 77 -19.03 -15.92 -26.40
N GLU A 78 -20.28 -15.56 -26.14
CA GLU A 78 -21.20 -14.96 -27.11
C GLU A 78 -22.07 -13.94 -26.35
N PRO A 79 -22.36 -12.77 -26.93
CA PRO A 79 -22.93 -11.66 -26.19
C PRO A 79 -24.43 -11.92 -26.01
N THR A 80 -24.83 -12.27 -24.79
CA THR A 80 -26.24 -12.16 -24.41
C THR A 80 -26.45 -10.73 -23.93
N GLU A 81 -27.27 -9.99 -24.66
CA GLU A 81 -27.76 -8.67 -24.28
C GLU A 81 -28.35 -8.74 -22.88
N LEU A 82 -27.67 -8.09 -21.94
CA LEU A 82 -28.25 -7.79 -20.65
C LEU A 82 -29.29 -6.70 -20.88
N ILE A 83 -30.56 -7.10 -20.91
CA ILE A 83 -31.65 -6.18 -20.64
C ILE A 83 -31.57 -5.84 -19.14
N ASP A 84 -30.68 -4.90 -18.80
CA ASP A 84 -30.75 -4.15 -17.56
C ASP A 84 -31.56 -2.88 -17.84
N ASN A 85 -32.89 -3.02 -17.76
CA ASN A 85 -33.77 -1.86 -17.63
C ASN A 85 -33.77 -1.38 -16.18
N SER A 86 -32.67 -0.73 -15.76
CA SER A 86 -32.71 0.38 -14.80
C SER A 86 -31.45 1.25 -14.91
N ASN A 87 -31.63 2.45 -15.49
CA ASN A 87 -30.72 3.61 -15.52
C ASN A 87 -29.36 3.50 -16.25
N ASN A 88 -29.39 3.31 -17.56
CA ASN A 88 -28.25 3.52 -18.47
C ASN A 88 -27.60 4.93 -18.41
N ASN A 89 -28.22 5.89 -17.72
CA ASN A 89 -27.74 7.28 -17.63
C ASN A 89 -26.76 7.52 -16.45
N THR A 90 -26.86 6.78 -15.35
CA THR A 90 -25.99 7.02 -14.16
C THR A 90 -24.60 6.41 -14.31
N ASP A 91 -24.53 5.20 -14.89
CA ASP A 91 -23.26 4.50 -15.12
C ASP A 91 -22.42 5.18 -16.22
N THR A 92 -23.09 5.76 -17.22
CA THR A 92 -22.46 6.57 -18.26
C THR A 92 -21.93 7.90 -17.70
N VAL A 93 -22.66 8.54 -16.76
CA VAL A 93 -22.20 9.76 -16.08
C VAL A 93 -21.00 9.49 -15.19
N PHE A 94 -21.00 8.43 -14.38
CA PHE A 94 -19.84 8.08 -13.56
C PHE A 94 -18.60 7.81 -14.40
N SER A 95 -18.72 6.95 -15.42
CA SER A 95 -17.62 6.63 -16.34
C SER A 95 -17.08 7.87 -17.05
N SER A 96 -17.98 8.77 -17.46
CA SER A 96 -17.61 10.05 -18.08
C SER A 96 -16.86 10.96 -17.11
N ASN A 97 -17.34 11.11 -15.87
CA ASN A 97 -16.68 11.91 -14.84
C ASN A 97 -15.31 11.35 -14.49
N VAL A 98 -15.17 10.03 -14.35
CA VAL A 98 -13.86 9.39 -14.16
C VAL A 98 -12.94 9.68 -15.34
N LYS A 99 -13.44 9.63 -16.58
CA LYS A 99 -12.66 9.94 -17.78
C LYS A 99 -12.19 11.40 -17.80
N ILE A 100 -13.06 12.34 -17.46
CA ILE A 100 -12.76 13.78 -17.40
C ILE A 100 -11.76 14.05 -16.27
N MET A 101 -12.00 13.54 -15.06
CA MET A 101 -11.09 13.66 -13.91
C MET A 101 -9.70 13.12 -14.24
N THR A 102 -9.61 11.97 -14.92
CA THR A 102 -8.31 11.40 -15.34
C THR A 102 -7.52 12.37 -16.22
N LYS A 103 -8.19 13.06 -17.16
CA LYS A 103 -7.56 14.05 -18.03
C LYS A 103 -7.10 15.27 -17.25
N VAL A 104 -7.96 15.81 -16.38
CA VAL A 104 -7.63 16.96 -15.52
C VAL A 104 -6.39 16.66 -14.67
N LEU A 105 -6.34 15.50 -14.02
CA LEU A 105 -5.20 15.11 -13.19
C LEU A 105 -3.92 14.93 -14.02
N TYR A 106 -4.03 14.37 -15.23
CA TYR A 106 -2.88 14.24 -16.13
C TYR A 106 -2.32 15.63 -16.50
N GLU A 107 -3.18 16.59 -16.86
CA GLU A 107 -2.75 17.93 -17.24
C GLU A 107 -2.11 18.68 -16.06
N GLN A 108 -2.70 18.59 -14.87
CA GLN A 108 -2.14 19.19 -13.65
C GLN A 108 -0.73 18.64 -13.35
N GLN A 109 -0.53 17.33 -13.40
CA GLN A 109 0.74 16.74 -12.98
C GLN A 109 1.80 16.65 -14.07
N ARG A 110 1.41 16.56 -15.34
CA ARG A 110 2.36 16.37 -16.46
C ARG A 110 2.61 17.62 -17.27
N ARG A 111 1.64 18.54 -17.38
CA ARG A 111 1.83 19.79 -18.11
C ARG A 111 2.18 20.95 -17.18
N LYS A 112 1.48 21.05 -16.05
CA LYS A 112 1.73 22.11 -15.06
C LYS A 112 2.77 21.72 -14.01
N CYS A 113 3.22 20.46 -13.99
CA CYS A 113 4.19 19.93 -13.02
C CYS A 113 3.80 20.22 -11.57
N ALA A 114 2.49 20.24 -11.27
CA ALA A 114 1.99 20.45 -9.93
C ALA A 114 2.16 19.18 -9.07
N ASP A 115 2.41 19.38 -7.78
CA ASP A 115 2.46 18.31 -6.79
C ASP A 115 1.07 17.67 -6.57
N LEU A 116 1.02 16.56 -5.84
CA LEU A 116 -0.25 15.96 -5.42
C LEU A 116 -0.98 16.88 -4.44
N GLU A 117 -2.24 17.18 -4.74
CA GLU A 117 -3.12 17.88 -3.80
C GLU A 117 -3.90 16.84 -2.99
N LEU A 118 -3.54 16.70 -1.72
CA LEU A 118 -4.11 15.70 -0.81
C LEU A 118 -5.17 16.29 0.12
N ASP A 119 -5.28 17.62 0.21
CA ASP A 119 -6.36 18.26 0.97
C ASP A 119 -7.70 18.09 0.22
N PRO A 120 -8.74 17.53 0.86
CA PRO A 120 -10.01 17.25 0.17
C PRO A 120 -10.71 18.49 -0.39
N ILE A 121 -10.62 19.62 0.28
CA ILE A 121 -11.30 20.86 -0.13
C ILE A 121 -10.58 21.44 -1.33
N LYS A 122 -9.25 21.57 -1.25
CA LYS A 122 -8.42 22.03 -2.36
C LYS A 122 -8.50 21.10 -3.56
N PHE A 123 -8.46 19.78 -3.35
CA PHE A 123 -8.60 18.79 -4.42
C PHE A 123 -9.92 18.93 -5.15
N LYS A 124 -11.03 19.05 -4.40
CA LYS A 124 -12.36 19.27 -4.98
C LYS A 124 -12.36 20.54 -5.85
N ASN A 125 -11.93 21.67 -5.29
CA ASN A 125 -11.92 22.93 -6.03
C ASN A 125 -11.03 22.83 -7.28
N MET A 126 -9.84 22.24 -7.14
CA MET A 126 -8.91 22.01 -8.26
C MET A 126 -9.56 21.25 -9.43
N ILE A 127 -10.34 20.19 -9.17
CA ILE A 127 -10.97 19.43 -10.26
C ILE A 127 -12.22 20.12 -10.83
N GLU A 128 -13.01 20.80 -10.00
CA GLU A 128 -14.23 21.50 -10.40
C GLU A 128 -13.90 22.78 -11.20
N ASP A 129 -12.87 23.52 -10.79
CA ASP A 129 -12.39 24.71 -11.48
C ASP A 129 -11.74 24.36 -12.82
N ALA A 130 -11.05 23.22 -12.91
CA ALA A 130 -10.45 22.75 -14.15
C ALA A 130 -11.49 22.26 -15.16
N ASN A 131 -12.59 21.67 -14.69
CA ASN A 131 -13.70 21.29 -15.56
C ASN A 131 -15.04 21.34 -14.81
N PRO A 132 -15.94 22.27 -15.18
CA PRO A 132 -17.25 22.42 -14.53
C PRO A 132 -18.14 21.18 -14.57
N GLN A 133 -17.91 20.23 -15.51
CA GLN A 133 -18.65 18.96 -15.56
C GLN A 133 -18.36 18.05 -14.36
N LEU A 134 -17.23 18.27 -13.68
CA LEU A 134 -16.89 17.55 -12.45
C LEU A 134 -17.56 18.14 -11.20
N LYS A 135 -18.33 19.23 -11.34
CA LYS A 135 -19.01 19.87 -10.20
C LYS A 135 -19.92 18.88 -9.49
N GLY A 136 -19.68 18.69 -8.19
CA GLY A 136 -20.41 17.75 -7.35
C GLY A 136 -19.95 16.30 -7.46
N PHE A 137 -19.04 15.94 -8.38
CA PHE A 137 -18.56 14.57 -8.53
C PHE A 137 -17.79 14.07 -7.30
N PHE A 138 -16.93 14.91 -6.72
CA PHE A 138 -16.22 14.53 -5.49
C PHE A 138 -17.18 14.35 -4.30
N ASN A 139 -18.16 15.25 -4.17
CA ASN A 139 -19.20 15.14 -3.15
C ASN A 139 -20.03 13.86 -3.35
N TYR A 140 -20.33 13.49 -4.59
CA TYR A 140 -20.98 12.23 -4.93
C TYR A 140 -20.15 11.04 -4.42
N MET A 141 -18.85 10.99 -4.75
CA MET A 141 -17.94 9.94 -4.26
C MET A 141 -17.90 9.83 -2.73
N VAL A 142 -17.81 10.97 -2.05
CA VAL A 142 -17.84 11.07 -0.58
C VAL A 142 -19.14 10.48 -0.02
N ASN A 143 -20.28 10.91 -0.54
CA ASN A 143 -21.60 10.49 -0.05
C ASN A 143 -21.92 9.01 -0.38
N THR A 144 -21.36 8.47 -1.46
CA THR A 144 -21.52 7.07 -1.85
C THR A 144 -20.69 6.13 -0.98
N ILE A 145 -19.48 6.53 -0.58
CA ILE A 145 -18.51 5.62 0.05
C ILE A 145 -18.49 5.77 1.58
N ILE A 146 -18.70 6.98 2.10
CA ILE A 146 -18.59 7.27 3.54
C ILE A 146 -19.97 7.15 4.20
N PRO A 147 -20.17 6.22 5.15
CA PRO A 147 -21.42 6.09 5.90
C PRO A 147 -21.71 7.34 6.74
N LYS A 148 -22.99 7.73 6.82
CA LYS A 148 -23.44 8.95 7.52
C LYS A 148 -23.37 8.82 9.04
N GLU A 149 -23.35 7.60 9.55
CA GLU A 149 -23.34 7.27 10.98
C GLU A 149 -21.97 7.51 11.63
N ARG A 150 -20.94 7.78 10.83
CA ARG A 150 -19.59 8.08 11.34
C ARG A 150 -19.56 9.44 12.06
N SER A 151 -18.71 9.56 13.08
CA SER A 151 -18.42 10.84 13.72
C SER A 151 -17.86 11.86 12.72
N ALA A 152 -18.07 13.15 12.98
CA ALA A 152 -17.60 14.23 12.11
C ALA A 152 -16.08 14.17 11.85
N HIS A 153 -15.29 13.84 12.88
CA HIS A 153 -13.84 13.66 12.75
C HIS A 153 -13.50 12.52 11.77
N ASN A 154 -14.11 11.35 11.95
CA ASN A 154 -13.85 10.18 11.09
C ASN A 154 -14.37 10.39 9.65
N GLN A 155 -15.44 11.16 9.47
CA GLN A 155 -15.89 11.57 8.14
C GLN A 155 -14.84 12.46 7.45
N ASN A 156 -14.24 13.41 8.18
CA ASN A 156 -13.23 14.30 7.61
C ASN A 156 -11.95 13.55 7.22
N GLU A 157 -11.46 12.64 8.07
CA GLU A 157 -10.31 11.79 7.72
C GLU A 157 -10.62 10.87 6.53
N ALA A 158 -11.82 10.30 6.47
CA ALA A 158 -12.23 9.46 5.35
C ALA A 158 -12.27 10.22 4.01
N LYS A 159 -12.54 11.54 4.00
CA LYS A 159 -12.46 12.35 2.77
C LYS A 159 -11.06 12.35 2.16
N LYS A 160 -10.00 12.33 2.98
CA LYS A 160 -8.61 12.19 2.49
C LYS A 160 -8.42 10.86 1.75
N SER A 161 -9.02 9.78 2.26
CA SER A 161 -9.00 8.48 1.56
C SER A 161 -9.73 8.52 0.22
N ILE A 162 -10.79 9.32 0.08
CA ILE A 162 -11.49 9.51 -1.21
C ILE A 162 -10.60 10.24 -2.23
N VAL A 163 -9.80 11.22 -1.80
CA VAL A 163 -8.80 11.86 -2.67
C VAL A 163 -7.79 10.83 -3.19
N GLY A 164 -7.22 10.01 -2.29
CA GLY A 164 -6.33 8.91 -2.69
C GLY A 164 -6.99 7.91 -3.64
N LEU A 165 -8.27 7.60 -3.42
CA LEU A 165 -9.07 6.76 -4.32
C LEU A 165 -9.25 7.39 -5.71
N CYS A 166 -9.50 8.69 -5.80
CA CYS A 166 -9.59 9.40 -7.08
C CYS A 166 -8.27 9.29 -7.88
N TYR A 167 -7.13 9.51 -7.23
CA TYR A 167 -5.82 9.32 -7.86
C TYR A 167 -5.60 7.86 -8.28
N LEU A 168 -6.00 6.90 -7.45
CA LEU A 168 -5.89 5.49 -7.77
C LEU A 168 -6.73 5.11 -9.00
N ILE A 169 -8.01 5.50 -9.04
CA ILE A 169 -8.90 5.25 -10.18
C ILE A 169 -8.30 5.84 -11.46
N ALA A 170 -7.82 7.08 -11.41
CA ALA A 170 -7.17 7.72 -12.55
C ALA A 170 -5.88 6.98 -12.98
N GLY A 171 -5.07 6.55 -12.01
CA GLY A 171 -3.82 5.82 -12.23
C GLY A 171 -4.01 4.36 -12.68
N LEU A 172 -5.17 3.75 -12.42
CA LEU A 172 -5.57 2.45 -12.97
C LEU A 172 -5.97 2.58 -14.45
N ARG A 173 -6.59 3.69 -14.84
CA ARG A 173 -6.92 3.96 -16.25
C ARG A 173 -5.68 4.28 -17.07
N ASN A 174 -4.74 5.02 -16.51
CA ASN A 174 -3.46 5.27 -17.14
C ASN A 174 -2.36 5.46 -16.08
N LYS A 175 -1.38 4.54 -16.10
CA LYS A 175 -0.27 4.48 -15.14
C LYS A 175 0.55 5.77 -15.07
N PHE A 176 0.58 6.57 -16.13
CA PHE A 176 1.37 7.80 -16.22
C PHE A 176 0.62 9.06 -15.80
N VAL A 177 -0.66 8.97 -15.41
CA VAL A 177 -1.49 10.13 -15.05
C VAL A 177 -0.97 10.87 -13.85
N ASN A 178 -0.59 10.13 -12.81
CA ASN A 178 -0.19 10.75 -11.58
C ASN A 178 0.99 10.04 -10.90
N GLN A 179 1.58 10.73 -9.93
CA GLN A 179 2.72 10.24 -9.14
C GLN A 179 2.29 9.54 -7.85
N HIS A 180 1.00 9.47 -7.54
CA HIS A 180 0.48 8.90 -6.28
C HIS A 180 0.98 7.47 -6.02
N LYS A 181 0.96 6.60 -7.04
CA LYS A 181 1.48 5.23 -6.91
C LYS A 181 2.98 5.18 -6.55
N LEU A 182 3.75 6.14 -7.07
CA LEU A 182 5.17 6.24 -6.79
C LEU A 182 5.41 6.70 -5.33
N GLU A 183 4.65 7.69 -4.85
CA GLU A 183 4.74 8.14 -3.46
C GLU A 183 4.36 7.04 -2.47
N VAL A 184 3.30 6.28 -2.74
CA VAL A 184 2.95 5.09 -1.94
C VAL A 184 4.11 4.10 -1.92
N GLY A 185 4.74 3.84 -3.06
CA GLY A 185 5.89 2.94 -3.16
C GLY A 185 7.12 3.45 -2.39
N LEU A 186 7.41 4.74 -2.46
CA LEU A 186 8.48 5.39 -1.69
C LEU A 186 8.23 5.28 -0.19
N TYR A 187 6.99 5.53 0.25
CA TYR A 187 6.61 5.38 1.65
C TYR A 187 6.77 3.94 2.15
N LEU A 188 6.32 2.96 1.37
CA LEU A 188 6.47 1.54 1.71
C LEU A 188 7.95 1.16 1.84
N MET A 189 8.78 1.58 0.88
CA MET A 189 10.23 1.32 0.91
C MET A 189 10.89 1.99 2.12
N ALA A 190 10.55 3.24 2.43
CA ALA A 190 11.03 3.95 3.61
C ALA A 190 10.57 3.30 4.93
N SER A 191 9.39 2.66 4.92
CA SER A 191 8.85 1.91 6.07
C SER A 191 9.49 0.51 6.24
N GLY A 192 10.48 0.16 5.41
CA GLY A 192 11.16 -1.13 5.47
C GLY A 192 10.41 -2.29 4.80
N ALA A 193 9.43 -2.01 3.92
CA ALA A 193 8.77 -3.06 3.16
C ALA A 193 9.75 -3.78 2.22
N THR A 194 9.61 -5.10 2.09
CA THR A 194 10.43 -5.89 1.17
C THR A 194 10.07 -5.60 -0.29
N TRP A 195 11.00 -5.94 -1.19
CA TRP A 195 10.80 -5.76 -2.63
C TRP A 195 9.56 -6.52 -3.13
N GLU A 196 9.37 -7.76 -2.65
CA GLU A 196 8.22 -8.61 -2.98
C GLU A 196 6.91 -8.04 -2.45
N SER A 197 6.94 -7.42 -1.27
CA SER A 197 5.76 -6.77 -0.67
C SER A 197 5.32 -5.58 -1.51
N ILE A 198 6.27 -4.75 -1.94
CA ILE A 198 6.02 -3.60 -2.82
C ILE A 198 5.50 -4.07 -4.18
N ASP A 199 6.10 -5.10 -4.78
CA ASP A 199 5.66 -5.65 -6.06
C ASP A 199 4.28 -6.31 -5.98
N THR A 200 3.95 -6.92 -4.85
CA THR A 200 2.59 -7.44 -4.59
C THR A 200 1.57 -6.30 -4.58
N ILE A 201 1.84 -5.21 -3.86
CA ILE A 201 0.96 -4.03 -3.80
C ILE A 201 0.89 -3.33 -5.17
N SER A 202 1.99 -3.32 -5.93
CA SER A 202 2.02 -2.83 -7.31
C SER A 202 1.15 -3.68 -8.23
N THR A 203 1.17 -5.01 -8.08
CA THR A 203 0.35 -5.93 -8.87
C THR A 203 -1.13 -5.74 -8.59
N LEU A 204 -1.49 -5.40 -7.35
CA LEU A 204 -2.84 -4.98 -6.97
C LEU A 204 -3.22 -3.59 -7.52
N GLY A 205 -2.26 -2.85 -8.07
CA GLY A 205 -2.47 -1.56 -8.71
C GLY A 205 -2.41 -0.36 -7.77
N TYR A 206 -2.02 -0.53 -6.50
CA TYR A 206 -1.97 0.53 -5.48
C TYR A 206 -0.63 1.28 -5.41
N SER A 207 0.47 0.62 -5.81
CA SER A 207 1.83 1.18 -5.76
C SER A 207 2.51 1.11 -7.14
N ALA A 208 3.63 1.81 -7.29
CA ALA A 208 4.63 1.50 -8.32
C ALA A 208 5.40 0.23 -7.94
N CYS A 209 5.98 -0.44 -8.94
CA CYS A 209 6.82 -1.61 -8.69
C CYS A 209 8.13 -1.18 -8.02
N ALA A 210 8.72 -2.12 -7.29
CA ALA A 210 9.86 -1.84 -6.43
C ALA A 210 11.08 -1.35 -7.23
N LYS A 211 11.24 -1.84 -8.47
CA LYS A 211 12.24 -1.33 -9.43
C LYS A 211 12.05 0.16 -9.73
N THR A 212 10.84 0.60 -10.06
CA THR A 212 10.56 2.02 -10.36
C THR A 212 10.81 2.91 -9.15
N VAL A 213 10.43 2.45 -7.95
CA VAL A 213 10.68 3.17 -6.70
C VAL A 213 12.19 3.34 -6.47
N GLU A 214 12.97 2.27 -6.64
CA GLU A 214 14.42 2.31 -6.45
C GLU A 214 15.14 3.20 -7.47
N GLU A 215 14.73 3.16 -8.74
CA GLU A 215 15.25 4.07 -9.77
C GLU A 215 14.98 5.53 -9.44
N TYR A 216 13.78 5.85 -8.94
CA TYR A 216 13.44 7.19 -8.51
C TYR A 216 14.23 7.62 -7.26
N ARG A 217 14.45 6.71 -6.31
CA ARG A 217 15.29 6.95 -5.13
C ARG A 217 16.73 7.31 -5.53
N LYS A 218 17.31 6.57 -6.47
CA LYS A 218 18.64 6.87 -7.04
C LYS A 218 18.67 8.23 -7.74
N LYS A 219 17.60 8.59 -8.46
CA LYS A 219 17.46 9.91 -9.07
C LYS A 219 17.47 11.02 -8.02
N ILE A 220 16.68 10.88 -6.94
CA ILE A 220 16.68 11.83 -5.82
C ILE A 220 18.08 11.96 -5.23
N GLN A 221 18.75 10.83 -4.95
CA GLN A 221 20.10 10.83 -4.38
C GLN A 221 21.11 11.57 -5.27
N LYS A 222 21.04 11.34 -6.59
CA LYS A 222 21.92 12.02 -7.55
C LYS A 222 21.65 13.53 -7.60
N GLU A 223 20.39 13.93 -7.61
CA GLU A 223 19.99 15.35 -7.62
C GLU A 223 20.24 16.06 -6.30
N HIS A 224 20.27 15.32 -5.19
CA HIS A 224 20.43 15.87 -3.84
C HIS A 224 21.72 16.67 -3.69
N VAL A 225 22.84 16.14 -4.19
CA VAL A 225 24.14 16.82 -4.15
C VAL A 225 24.05 18.17 -4.85
N THR A 226 23.54 18.19 -6.09
CA THR A 226 23.37 19.42 -6.87
C THR A 226 22.41 20.42 -6.22
N LYS A 227 21.33 19.94 -5.58
CA LYS A 227 20.41 20.81 -4.83
C LYS A 227 21.07 21.44 -3.62
N ILE A 228 21.87 20.67 -2.88
CA ILE A 228 22.64 21.16 -1.73
C ILE A 228 23.68 22.19 -2.18
N GLU A 229 24.46 21.88 -3.22
CA GLU A 229 25.44 22.81 -3.79
C GLU A 229 24.77 24.12 -4.20
N LYS A 230 23.66 24.04 -4.94
CA LYS A 230 22.89 25.20 -5.35
C LYS A 230 22.42 26.03 -4.15
N HIS A 231 21.88 25.38 -3.11
CA HIS A 231 21.45 26.05 -1.89
C HIS A 231 22.59 26.83 -1.21
N PHE A 232 23.76 26.22 -1.05
CA PHE A 232 24.91 26.91 -0.44
C PHE A 232 25.48 28.01 -1.34
N MET A 233 25.44 27.84 -2.65
CA MET A 233 25.86 28.88 -3.61
C MET A 233 24.94 30.10 -3.55
N GLU A 234 23.63 29.90 -3.47
CA GLU A 234 22.63 30.97 -3.31
C GLU A 234 22.75 31.68 -1.96
N ASN A 235 23.16 30.96 -0.91
CA ASN A 235 23.28 31.49 0.45
C ASN A 235 24.73 31.72 0.91
N LYS A 236 25.67 31.89 -0.03
CA LYS A 236 27.12 31.99 0.27
C LYS A 236 27.51 33.10 1.25
N ASN A 237 26.69 34.14 1.35
CA ASN A 237 26.93 35.31 2.21
C ASN A 237 26.30 35.16 3.60
N ILE A 238 25.63 34.04 3.90
CA ILE A 238 24.92 33.81 5.15
C ILE A 238 25.72 32.84 6.02
N LEU A 239 25.77 33.08 7.32
CA LEU A 239 26.33 32.13 8.27
C LEU A 239 25.51 30.83 8.28
N HIS A 240 26.19 29.70 8.11
CA HIS A 240 25.60 28.38 8.30
C HIS A 240 26.25 27.72 9.51
N ILE A 241 25.42 27.23 10.43
CA ILE A 241 25.86 26.44 11.57
C ILE A 241 25.60 24.97 11.24
N TYR A 242 26.65 24.16 11.24
CA TYR A 242 26.57 22.73 11.01
C TYR A 242 26.73 21.98 12.33
N ASN A 243 25.62 21.43 12.82
CA ASN A 243 25.60 20.62 14.03
C ASN A 243 25.73 19.15 13.64
N ILE A 244 26.68 18.46 14.26
CA ILE A 244 26.84 17.00 14.21
C ILE A 244 26.58 16.52 15.63
N ASP A 245 25.66 15.59 15.79
CA ASP A 245 25.29 15.03 17.08
C ASP A 245 25.21 13.51 16.97
N ASP A 246 25.93 12.80 17.85
CA ASP A 246 26.03 11.34 17.87
C ASP A 246 25.18 10.75 19.00
N TYR A 247 24.01 10.27 18.64
CA TYR A 247 23.15 9.59 19.60
C TYR A 247 23.62 8.15 19.80
N HIS A 248 24.15 7.88 20.98
CA HIS A 248 24.44 6.53 21.47
C HIS A 248 23.26 5.97 22.28
N SER A 249 23.12 4.64 22.30
CA SER A 249 22.17 3.93 23.17
C SER A 249 20.70 4.31 22.97
N ILE A 250 20.27 4.56 21.73
CA ILE A 250 18.84 4.74 21.45
C ILE A 250 18.13 3.39 21.63
N HIS A 251 17.31 3.30 22.67
CA HIS A 251 16.43 2.18 22.90
C HIS A 251 15.14 2.36 22.09
N GLU A 252 14.98 1.58 21.02
CA GLU A 252 13.69 1.52 20.32
C GLU A 252 12.62 0.90 21.23
N VAL A 253 11.46 1.55 21.32
CA VAL A 253 10.28 0.94 21.96
C VAL A 253 9.77 -0.17 21.04
N ARG A 254 10.20 -1.41 21.27
CA ARG A 254 9.62 -2.61 20.65
C ARG A 254 8.55 -3.22 21.53
N ARG A 255 7.49 -3.73 20.88
CA ARG A 255 6.60 -4.71 21.51
C ARG A 255 7.41 -6.01 21.68
N PRO A 256 7.54 -6.59 22.88
CA PRO A 256 8.36 -7.78 23.08
C PRO A 256 7.76 -8.96 22.32
N ASP A 257 8.41 -9.36 21.24
CA ASP A 257 8.09 -10.52 20.42
C ASP A 257 9.10 -11.66 20.64
N THR A 258 10.22 -11.38 21.34
CA THR A 258 11.28 -12.33 21.73
C THR A 258 11.91 -11.94 23.07
N VAL A 259 12.75 -12.83 23.64
CA VAL A 259 13.45 -12.63 24.93
C VAL A 259 14.81 -11.94 24.78
N SER A 260 15.18 -11.46 23.59
CA SER A 260 16.42 -10.75 23.36
C SER A 260 16.31 -9.28 23.75
N THR A 261 17.34 -8.75 24.40
CA THR A 261 17.47 -7.32 24.69
C THR A 261 17.59 -6.52 23.38
N SER A 262 17.02 -5.31 23.37
CA SER A 262 17.12 -4.41 22.21
C SER A 262 18.59 -4.16 21.87
N LEU A 263 18.99 -4.43 20.62
CA LEU A 263 20.28 -3.97 20.09
C LEU A 263 20.29 -2.43 20.14
N ALA A 264 21.25 -1.86 20.88
CA ALA A 264 21.50 -0.43 20.86
C ALA A 264 21.79 0.00 19.41
N LYS A 265 21.02 0.96 18.89
CA LYS A 265 21.33 1.59 17.61
C LYS A 265 22.15 2.84 17.84
N HIS A 266 23.17 3.00 17.02
CA HIS A 266 23.93 4.23 16.89
C HIS A 266 23.32 5.05 15.76
N PHE A 267 23.08 6.35 16.00
CA PHE A 267 22.58 7.24 14.98
C PHE A 267 23.29 8.60 15.11
N ALA A 268 23.89 9.06 14.03
CA ALA A 268 24.42 10.41 13.96
C ALA A 268 23.45 11.29 13.15
N THR A 269 23.11 12.45 13.69
CA THR A 269 22.40 13.51 12.96
C THR A 269 23.38 14.57 12.51
N CYS A 270 23.19 15.02 11.28
CA CYS A 270 23.86 16.21 10.78
C CYS A 270 22.81 17.23 10.35
N VAL A 271 22.84 18.43 10.94
CA VAL A 271 21.89 19.50 10.65
C VAL A 271 22.67 20.76 10.26
N ALA A 272 22.45 21.22 9.03
CA ALA A 272 22.91 22.54 8.59
C ALA A 272 21.76 23.55 8.76
N LYS A 273 21.97 24.61 9.55
CA LYS A 273 20.99 25.67 9.74
C LYS A 273 21.55 27.02 9.27
N PRO A 274 20.90 27.71 8.31
CA PRO A 274 21.26 29.08 7.96
C PRO A 274 20.81 30.04 9.06
N VAL A 275 21.62 31.04 9.35
CA VAL A 275 21.32 32.14 10.27
C VAL A 275 21.21 33.42 9.46
N ASN A 276 20.02 33.66 8.89
CA ASN A 276 19.77 34.67 7.85
C ASN A 276 20.19 36.10 8.23
N GLU A 277 20.21 36.44 9.51
CA GLU A 277 20.55 37.77 10.03
C GLU A 277 22.06 38.01 10.14
N PHE A 278 22.88 36.96 9.98
CA PHE A 278 24.32 37.03 10.18
C PHE A 278 25.08 36.78 8.88
N PRO A 279 26.05 37.65 8.53
CA PRO A 279 26.89 37.44 7.37
C PRO A 279 27.82 36.24 7.59
N SER A 280 28.25 35.63 6.48
CA SER A 280 29.28 34.59 6.48
C SER A 280 30.55 35.07 7.18
N VAL A 281 31.21 34.19 7.93
CA VAL A 281 32.46 34.52 8.62
C VAL A 281 33.55 34.83 7.59
N PRO A 282 34.16 36.03 7.61
CA PRO A 282 35.19 36.40 6.64
C PRO A 282 36.42 35.51 6.77
N LEU A 283 37.09 35.24 5.65
CA LEU A 283 38.31 34.42 5.63
C LEU A 283 39.44 35.09 6.43
N VAL A 284 39.52 36.41 6.31
CA VAL A 284 40.52 37.27 6.95
C VAL A 284 39.81 38.38 7.71
N PHE A 285 40.18 38.60 8.96
CA PHE A 285 39.72 39.73 9.77
C PHE A 285 40.92 40.41 10.40
N ASN A 286 41.02 41.73 10.23
CA ASN A 286 42.16 42.54 10.67
C ASN A 286 43.54 41.99 10.23
N GLY A 287 43.62 41.45 9.01
CA GLY A 287 44.85 40.89 8.45
C GLY A 287 45.24 39.49 8.96
N ILE A 288 44.42 38.87 9.81
CA ILE A 288 44.63 37.52 10.35
C ILE A 288 43.62 36.55 9.74
N PHE A 289 44.09 35.39 9.27
CA PHE A 289 43.23 34.29 8.85
C PHE A 289 42.49 33.71 10.05
N ILE A 290 41.15 33.75 10.03
CA ILE A 290 40.31 33.28 11.13
C ILE A 290 39.94 31.81 10.95
N HIS A 291 39.84 31.37 9.70
CA HIS A 291 39.51 29.99 9.38
C HIS A 291 40.73 29.11 9.65
N ASN A 292 40.50 27.95 10.26
CA ASN A 292 41.54 26.96 10.44
C ASN A 292 42.11 26.58 9.06
N PRO A 293 43.40 26.78 8.78
CA PRO A 293 44.00 26.46 7.48
C PRO A 293 43.93 24.96 7.14
N LEU A 294 43.67 24.09 8.13
CA LEU A 294 43.44 22.66 7.94
C LEU A 294 41.99 22.33 7.53
N ASN A 295 41.10 23.33 7.38
CA ASN A 295 39.64 23.27 7.09
C ASN A 295 38.82 22.48 8.12
N VAL A 296 39.16 21.22 8.32
CA VAL A 296 38.56 20.27 9.24
C VAL A 296 39.69 19.44 9.81
N GLU A 297 39.89 19.47 11.12
CA GLU A 297 40.79 18.53 11.77
C GLU A 297 40.12 17.16 11.83
N ALA A 298 40.04 16.47 10.69
CA ALA A 298 39.45 15.14 10.55
C ALA A 298 39.90 14.14 11.63
N PRO A 299 41.16 14.15 12.13
CA PRO A 299 41.57 13.29 13.24
C PRO A 299 40.80 13.55 14.54
N ARG A 300 40.41 14.80 14.82
CA ARG A 300 39.64 15.15 16.03
C ARG A 300 38.17 14.73 15.93
N ILE A 301 37.62 14.68 14.71
CA ILE A 301 36.25 14.18 14.47
C ILE A 301 36.17 12.66 14.64
N CYS A 302 37.18 11.91 14.17
CA CYS A 302 37.24 10.46 14.33
C CYS A 302 37.37 9.99 15.79
N CYS A 303 37.88 10.82 16.70
CA CYS A 303 38.00 10.47 18.12
C CYS A 303 36.70 10.66 18.92
N SER A 304 35.72 11.38 18.37
CA SER A 304 34.45 11.65 19.05
C SER A 304 33.34 10.67 18.68
N ILE A 305 33.38 10.06 17.50
CA ILE A 305 32.30 9.19 16.96
C ILE A 305 32.57 7.69 17.26
N GLY A 306 33.05 7.38 18.47
CA GLY A 306 33.37 6.01 18.92
C GLY A 306 32.20 5.31 19.59
#